data_AF-A0A550D119-F1
#
_entry.id   AF-A0A550D119-F1
#
_cell.length_a   1.000
_cell.length_b   1.000
_cell.length_c   1.000
_cell.angle_alpha   90.00
_cell.angle_beta   90.00
_cell.angle_gamma   90.00
#
_symmetry.space_group_name_H-M   'P 1'
#
loop_
_entity.id
_entity.type
_entity.pdbx_description
1 polymer ?
#
loop_
_entity_poly.entity_id
_entity_poly.type
_entity_poly.pdbx_seq_one_letter_code
_entity_poly.pdbx_strand_id
1 'polypeptide(L)'
;FVESSFQADWTQSPYSSQVPSEVSGIEVDPIGNKVNAYHPWKKWTIPTPLARGYPFGSGNQYGKYSWGVSPRFVPYQGHKPISSYFYNVEADPMGLMYAQVLQGSAPEPIYTATYSIAGIEIQYGNASNQYVKWNLPQTISPRVVLPQELQGEIELNYLSPWQITNGKFITNAVERMRARAFAVALEAAGAWV
;
A
#
# COMPACT_ATOMS: atom_id res chain seq x y z
N PHE A 1 6.06 15.69 -1.31
CA PHE A 1 6.46 16.72 -2.28
C PHE A 1 5.26 17.28 -3.03
N VAL A 2 5.36 18.50 -3.58
CA VAL A 2 4.22 19.28 -4.14
C VAL A 2 4.52 19.97 -5.48
N GLU A 3 5.61 19.59 -6.17
CA GLU A 3 6.11 20.26 -7.39
C GLU A 3 5.04 20.31 -8.49
N SER A 4 4.28 19.23 -8.64
CA SER A 4 3.20 19.11 -9.63
C SER A 4 1.80 19.40 -9.06
N SER A 5 1.72 19.80 -7.79
CA SER A 5 0.48 19.91 -7.04
C SER A 5 -0.01 21.35 -6.95
N PHE A 6 -1.33 21.56 -6.92
CA PHE A 6 -1.99 22.83 -6.60
C PHE A 6 -1.89 23.19 -5.11
N GLN A 7 -0.68 23.05 -4.56
CA GLN A 7 -0.33 23.39 -3.18
C GLN A 7 1.00 24.14 -3.18
N ALA A 8 1.14 25.14 -2.32
CA ALA A 8 2.42 25.78 -2.08
C ALA A 8 3.35 24.86 -1.27
N ASP A 9 4.66 25.01 -1.46
CA ASP A 9 5.64 24.34 -0.60
C ASP A 9 5.72 25.09 0.74
N TRP A 10 5.21 24.45 1.79
CA TRP A 10 5.15 25.01 3.14
C TRP A 10 6.52 25.15 3.81
N THR A 11 7.57 24.55 3.24
CA THR A 11 8.94 24.69 3.75
C THR A 11 9.65 25.92 3.20
N GLN A 12 9.10 26.55 2.16
CA GLN A 12 9.74 27.62 1.41
C GLN A 12 9.05 28.97 1.67
N SER A 13 9.84 30.04 1.63
CA SER A 13 9.32 31.42 1.67
C SER A 13 8.48 31.72 0.42
N PRO A 14 7.38 32.51 0.52
CA PRO A 14 6.85 33.17 1.72
C PRO A 14 5.94 32.26 2.58
N TYR A 15 5.67 31.04 2.13
CA TYR A 15 4.65 30.16 2.70
C TYR A 15 5.03 29.57 4.06
N SER A 16 6.32 29.43 4.35
CA SER A 16 6.82 28.96 5.65
C SER A 16 6.33 29.80 6.83
N SER A 17 6.04 31.09 6.62
CA SER A 17 5.47 31.97 7.65
C SER A 17 4.01 31.65 8.03
N GLN A 18 3.30 30.89 7.19
CA GLN A 18 1.92 30.48 7.43
C GLN A 18 1.82 29.15 8.18
N VAL A 19 2.95 28.49 8.43
CA VAL A 19 3.00 27.21 9.14
C VAL A 19 2.98 27.47 10.64
N PRO A 20 1.99 26.94 11.40
CA PRO A 20 1.95 27.11 12.84
C PRO A 20 3.20 26.57 13.54
N SER A 21 3.54 27.15 14.70
CA SER A 21 4.68 26.74 15.53
C SER A 21 4.59 25.28 15.96
N GLU A 22 3.38 24.76 16.18
CA GLU A 22 3.13 23.40 16.63
C GLU A 22 3.48 22.36 15.57
N VAL A 23 3.42 22.76 14.28
CA VAL A 23 3.77 21.91 13.14
C VAL A 23 5.24 22.09 12.76
N SER A 24 5.70 23.34 12.67
CA SER A 24 7.08 23.67 12.28
C SER A 24 8.10 23.28 13.36
N GLY A 25 7.72 23.36 14.64
CA GLY A 25 8.54 23.07 15.82
C GLY A 25 8.73 21.59 16.14
N ILE A 26 8.12 20.66 15.40
CA ILE A 26 8.40 19.23 15.54
C ILE A 26 9.79 18.96 14.98
N GLU A 27 10.79 18.78 15.85
CA GLU A 27 12.18 18.53 15.45
C GLU A 27 12.58 17.07 15.56
N VAL A 28 12.04 16.35 16.55
CA VAL A 28 12.36 14.96 16.84
C VAL A 28 11.12 14.10 17.05
N ASP A 29 11.23 12.82 16.74
CA ASP A 29 10.22 11.82 17.05
C ASP A 29 10.27 11.39 18.54
N PRO A 30 9.29 10.61 19.04
CA PRO A 30 9.26 10.18 20.43
C PRO A 30 10.48 9.37 20.91
N ILE A 31 11.30 8.85 19.98
CA ILE A 31 12.52 8.08 20.29
C ILE A 31 13.81 8.85 19.95
N GLY A 32 13.69 10.15 19.62
CA GLY A 32 14.81 11.08 19.44
C GLY A 32 15.36 11.22 18.02
N ASN A 33 14.75 10.60 16.99
CA ASN A 33 15.21 10.78 15.61
C ASN A 33 14.75 12.11 15.04
N LYS A 34 15.60 12.77 14.24
CA LYS A 34 15.25 14.01 13.55
C LYS A 34 14.10 13.80 12.57
N VAL A 35 13.10 14.68 12.62
CA VAL A 35 11.94 14.68 11.73
C VAL A 35 12.23 15.59 10.54
N ASN A 36 12.15 15.04 9.33
CA ASN A 36 12.36 15.79 8.08
C ASN A 36 11.27 16.86 7.88
N ALA A 37 11.64 18.03 7.33
CA ALA A 37 10.71 19.12 7.02
C ALA A 37 9.52 18.71 6.12
N TYR A 38 9.72 17.71 5.26
CA TYR A 38 8.70 17.16 4.37
C TYR A 38 7.95 15.95 4.97
N HIS A 39 8.26 15.54 6.20
CA HIS A 39 7.52 14.48 6.90
C HIS A 39 6.07 14.92 7.15
N PRO A 40 5.07 14.00 7.09
CA PRO A 40 3.66 14.36 7.33
C PRO A 40 3.39 15.06 8.66
N TRP A 41 4.17 14.80 9.71
CA TRP A 41 4.06 15.52 10.99
C TRP A 41 4.32 17.02 10.85
N LYS A 42 5.19 17.43 9.93
CA LYS A 42 5.54 18.83 9.68
C LYS A 42 4.81 19.41 8.47
N LYS A 43 3.87 18.65 7.87
CA LYS A 43 3.18 19.07 6.65
C LYS A 43 2.14 20.15 6.96
N TRP A 44 2.11 21.18 6.13
CA TRP A 44 1.04 22.16 6.11
C TRP A 44 0.47 22.29 4.70
N THR A 45 -0.86 22.28 4.58
CA THR A 45 -1.53 22.35 3.27
C THR A 45 -1.99 23.78 3.00
N ILE A 46 -1.31 24.42 2.05
CA ILE A 46 -1.66 25.75 1.55
C ILE A 46 -2.15 25.59 0.12
N PRO A 47 -3.47 25.62 -0.14
CA PRO A 47 -4.01 25.42 -1.48
C PRO A 47 -3.64 26.58 -2.39
N THR A 48 -3.22 26.27 -3.62
CA THR A 48 -2.96 27.25 -4.68
C THR A 48 -3.74 26.84 -5.93
N PRO A 49 -5.04 27.17 -6.02
CA PRO A 49 -5.84 26.86 -7.20
C PRO A 49 -5.25 27.52 -8.45
N LEU A 50 -5.03 26.73 -9.49
CA LEU A 50 -4.47 27.18 -10.76
C LEU A 50 -5.18 26.46 -11.91
N ALA A 51 -5.14 27.05 -13.11
CA ALA A 51 -5.49 26.33 -14.33
C ALA A 51 -4.60 25.08 -14.47
N ARG A 52 -5.09 23.98 -15.03
CA ARG A 52 -4.31 22.74 -15.14
C ARG A 52 -3.17 22.88 -16.15
N GLY A 53 -1.96 22.53 -15.74
CA GLY A 53 -0.74 22.59 -16.56
C GLY A 53 -0.78 21.67 -17.80
N TYR A 54 0.00 22.04 -18.82
CA TYR A 54 0.20 21.23 -20.03
C TYR A 54 0.97 19.93 -19.68
N PRO A 55 0.69 18.78 -20.31
CA PRO A 55 -0.24 18.54 -21.43
C PRO A 55 -1.70 18.30 -21.04
N PHE A 56 -2.04 18.40 -19.76
CA PHE A 56 -3.35 17.96 -19.26
C PHE A 56 -4.43 19.06 -19.26
N GLY A 57 -4.07 20.31 -19.55
CA GLY A 57 -4.99 21.46 -19.56
C GLY A 57 -4.46 22.67 -20.33
N SER A 58 -5.07 23.84 -20.10
CA SER A 58 -4.77 25.11 -20.80
C SER A 58 -3.40 25.70 -20.46
N GLY A 59 -2.65 25.08 -19.54
CA GLY A 59 -1.35 25.56 -19.08
C GLY A 59 -1.46 26.48 -17.87
N ASN A 60 -0.48 26.39 -16.98
CA ASN A 60 -0.11 27.44 -16.04
C ASN A 60 1.41 27.54 -16.07
N GLN A 61 1.95 28.71 -15.72
CA GLN A 61 3.40 28.98 -15.74
C GLN A 61 4.23 28.06 -14.82
N TYR A 62 3.60 27.38 -13.88
CA TYR A 62 4.25 26.48 -12.91
C TYR A 62 4.19 25.00 -13.31
N GLY A 63 3.52 24.66 -14.42
CA GLY A 63 3.35 23.27 -14.87
C GLY A 63 2.54 22.37 -13.91
N LYS A 64 1.88 22.92 -12.88
CA LYS A 64 1.13 22.16 -11.87
C LYS A 64 -0.15 21.57 -12.46
N TYR A 65 -0.51 20.32 -12.17
CA TYR A 65 -1.63 19.67 -12.86
C TYR A 65 -2.56 18.82 -11.98
N SER A 66 -2.27 18.66 -10.69
CA SER A 66 -3.07 17.81 -9.80
C SER A 66 -3.29 18.43 -8.43
N TRP A 67 -4.38 18.04 -7.75
CA TRP A 67 -4.53 18.28 -6.31
C TRP A 67 -3.76 17.24 -5.48
N GLY A 68 -3.49 16.08 -6.06
CA GLY A 68 -2.69 15.03 -5.44
C GLY A 68 -1.26 15.51 -5.21
N VAL A 69 -0.73 15.18 -4.01
CA VAL A 69 0.68 15.37 -3.68
C VAL A 69 1.49 14.16 -4.14
N SER A 70 2.81 14.28 -4.03
CA SER A 70 3.77 13.21 -4.36
C SER A 70 4.41 12.67 -3.08
N PRO A 71 3.79 11.70 -2.37
CA PRO A 71 4.47 10.95 -1.31
C PRO A 71 5.67 10.19 -1.89
N ARG A 72 6.75 10.13 -1.12
CA ARG A 72 7.94 9.36 -1.46
C ARG A 72 8.44 8.63 -0.23
N PHE A 73 9.12 7.53 -0.46
CA PHE A 73 9.78 6.77 0.59
C PHE A 73 11.28 7.02 0.56
N VAL A 74 11.89 7.15 1.74
CA VAL A 74 13.34 7.12 1.91
C VAL A 74 13.63 5.84 2.70
N PRO A 75 14.49 4.93 2.21
CA PRO A 75 14.79 3.70 2.92
C PRO A 75 15.65 3.98 4.15
N TYR A 76 15.34 3.29 5.25
CA TYR A 76 16.07 3.38 6.52
C TYR A 76 16.63 2.02 6.92
N GLN A 77 17.79 2.03 7.56
CA GLN A 77 18.37 0.89 8.27
C GLN A 77 19.03 1.41 9.55
N GLY A 78 18.76 0.76 10.69
CA GLY A 78 19.31 1.19 11.98
C GLY A 78 18.98 2.66 12.33
N HIS A 79 17.74 3.10 12.07
CA HIS A 79 17.25 4.46 12.29
C HIS A 79 17.95 5.56 11.47
N LYS A 80 18.69 5.20 10.42
CA LYS A 80 19.35 6.14 9.53
C LYS A 80 18.91 5.92 8.08
N PRO A 81 18.72 7.00 7.28
CA PRO A 81 18.54 6.87 5.84
C PRO A 81 19.74 6.14 5.23
N ILE A 82 19.49 5.12 4.42
CA ILE A 82 20.55 4.41 3.67
C ILE A 82 20.69 4.90 2.24
N SER A 83 19.86 5.86 1.84
CA SER A 83 19.87 6.45 0.51
C SER A 83 19.50 7.92 0.59
N SER A 84 20.13 8.74 -0.25
CA SER A 84 19.76 10.13 -0.47
C SER A 84 18.65 10.29 -1.52
N TYR A 85 18.22 9.18 -2.14
CA TYR A 85 17.17 9.18 -3.15
C TYR A 85 15.78 9.05 -2.54
N PHE A 86 14.80 9.62 -3.24
CA PHE A 86 13.38 9.48 -2.95
C PHE A 86 12.78 8.44 -3.89
N TYR A 87 12.18 7.39 -3.33
CA TYR A 87 11.62 6.29 -4.09
C TYR A 87 10.10 6.45 -4.24
N ASN A 88 9.62 6.09 -5.43
CA ASN A 88 8.21 5.80 -5.62
C ASN A 88 7.95 4.40 -5.06
N VAL A 89 6.85 4.26 -4.35
CA VAL A 89 6.40 2.97 -3.82
C VAL A 89 5.00 2.70 -4.32
N GLU A 90 4.75 1.45 -4.68
CA GLU A 90 3.40 0.96 -4.93
C GLU A 90 2.80 0.53 -3.59
N ALA A 91 1.68 1.14 -3.23
CA ALA A 91 0.94 0.83 -2.02
C ALA A 91 -0.42 0.25 -2.41
N ASP A 92 -0.46 -1.08 -2.51
CA ASP A 92 -1.65 -1.84 -2.84
C ASP A 92 -1.55 -3.26 -2.25
N PRO A 93 -2.59 -4.11 -2.35
CA PRO A 93 -2.52 -5.49 -1.89
C PRO A 93 -1.31 -6.24 -2.44
N MET A 94 -0.96 -6.04 -3.70
CA MET A 94 0.18 -6.70 -4.34
C MET A 94 1.52 -6.35 -3.67
N GLY A 95 1.72 -5.08 -3.30
CA GLY A 95 2.88 -4.64 -2.53
C GLY A 95 3.01 -5.34 -1.18
N LEU A 96 1.89 -5.54 -0.47
CA LEU A 96 1.87 -6.30 0.79
C LEU A 96 2.25 -7.77 0.57
N MET A 97 1.72 -8.40 -0.49
CA MET A 97 2.06 -9.79 -0.80
C MET A 97 3.55 -9.96 -1.09
N TYR A 98 4.15 -9.04 -1.86
CA TYR A 98 5.60 -9.07 -2.08
C TYR A 98 6.40 -8.88 -0.81
N ALA A 99 6.01 -7.92 0.04
CA ALA A 99 6.68 -7.71 1.32
C ALA A 99 6.69 -8.99 2.16
N GLN A 100 5.55 -9.69 2.23
CA GLN A 100 5.41 -10.95 2.97
C GLN A 100 6.32 -12.06 2.42
N VAL A 101 6.37 -12.26 1.10
CA VAL A 101 7.21 -13.29 0.47
C VAL A 101 8.69 -13.04 0.72
N LEU A 102 9.11 -11.78 0.62
CA LEU A 102 10.51 -11.39 0.79
C LEU A 102 10.92 -11.37 2.26
N GLN A 103 9.98 -11.22 3.18
CA GLN A 103 10.20 -11.22 4.62
C GLN A 103 10.24 -12.64 5.21
N GLY A 104 10.68 -13.65 4.46
CA GLY A 104 10.81 -15.06 4.91
C GLY A 104 11.74 -15.31 6.12
N SER A 105 12.14 -14.25 6.83
CA SER A 105 12.94 -14.21 8.06
C SER A 105 12.21 -13.59 9.25
N ALA A 106 10.95 -13.16 9.13
CA ALA A 106 10.18 -12.72 10.29
C ALA A 106 9.89 -13.94 11.19
N PRO A 107 10.15 -13.85 12.50
CA PRO A 107 9.98 -14.97 13.44
C PRO A 107 8.52 -15.45 13.54
N GLU A 108 7.56 -14.64 13.12
CA GLU A 108 6.15 -14.98 13.05
C GLU A 108 5.61 -14.59 11.66
N PRO A 109 4.90 -15.48 10.94
CA PRO A 109 4.16 -15.08 9.76
C PRO A 109 3.12 -14.02 10.17
N ILE A 110 3.13 -12.87 9.47
CA ILE A 110 2.28 -11.71 9.81
C ILE A 110 0.79 -12.09 9.85
N TYR A 111 0.39 -13.13 9.10
CA TYR A 111 -0.96 -13.68 9.11
C TYR A 111 -0.89 -15.21 9.10
N THR A 112 -1.31 -15.88 10.16
CA THR A 112 -1.77 -17.28 10.09
C THR A 112 -3.12 -17.33 10.77
N ALA A 113 -4.12 -17.88 10.09
CA ALA A 113 -5.45 -18.00 10.66
C ALA A 113 -6.08 -19.31 10.20
N THR A 114 -6.41 -20.17 11.15
CA THR A 114 -7.22 -21.36 10.89
C THR A 114 -8.58 -21.11 11.53
N TYR A 115 -9.59 -20.86 10.70
CA TYR A 115 -10.98 -20.75 11.13
C TYR A 115 -11.76 -21.94 10.60
N SER A 116 -11.52 -23.09 11.24
CA SER A 116 -12.04 -24.40 10.84
C SER A 116 -13.57 -24.46 10.75
N ILE A 117 -14.29 -23.69 11.58
CA ILE A 117 -15.76 -23.63 11.57
C ILE A 117 -16.30 -23.03 10.27
N ALA A 118 -15.61 -22.05 9.68
CA ALA A 118 -15.99 -21.49 8.38
C ALA A 118 -15.25 -22.14 7.20
N GLY A 119 -14.49 -23.20 7.44
CA GLY A 119 -13.66 -23.85 6.42
C GLY A 119 -12.56 -22.95 5.87
N ILE A 120 -12.08 -21.96 6.63
CA ILE A 120 -11.04 -21.03 6.18
C ILE A 120 -9.70 -21.44 6.79
N GLU A 121 -8.70 -21.64 5.92
CA GLU A 121 -7.32 -21.87 6.31
C GLU A 121 -6.42 -20.90 5.55
N ILE A 122 -5.81 -19.98 6.30
CA ILE A 122 -4.85 -19.02 5.81
C ILE A 122 -3.47 -19.49 6.27
N GLN A 123 -2.69 -20.05 5.36
CA GLN A 123 -1.32 -20.46 5.63
C GLN A 123 -0.34 -19.61 4.82
N TYR A 124 0.23 -18.61 5.48
CA TYR A 124 1.42 -17.95 5.00
C TYR A 124 2.64 -18.72 5.50
N GLY A 125 3.08 -19.70 4.71
CA GLY A 125 4.33 -20.42 4.97
C GLY A 125 5.58 -19.58 4.68
N ASN A 126 6.75 -20.20 4.92
CA ASN A 126 8.04 -19.69 4.45
C ASN A 126 8.02 -19.44 2.92
N ALA A 127 9.01 -18.71 2.41
CA ALA A 127 9.07 -18.12 1.06
C ALA A 127 8.76 -19.05 -0.14
N SER A 128 8.55 -20.34 0.08
CA SER A 128 8.27 -21.38 -0.90
C SER A 128 6.80 -21.78 -1.06
N ASN A 129 5.90 -21.53 -0.08
CA ASN A 129 4.47 -21.90 -0.17
C ASN A 129 3.56 -20.94 0.60
N GLN A 130 3.09 -19.87 -0.05
CA GLN A 130 2.01 -19.04 0.49
C GLN A 130 0.71 -19.40 -0.21
N TYR A 131 -0.35 -19.67 0.55
CA TYR A 131 -1.68 -19.90 -0.01
C TYR A 131 -2.76 -19.51 1.01
N VAL A 132 -3.96 -19.21 0.50
CA VAL A 132 -5.16 -19.12 1.33
C VAL A 132 -6.13 -20.13 0.78
N LYS A 133 -6.45 -21.12 1.60
CA LYS A 133 -7.53 -22.02 1.29
C LYS A 133 -8.80 -21.45 1.89
N TRP A 134 -9.70 -21.04 1.02
CA TRP A 134 -11.11 -20.93 1.39
C TRP A 134 -11.76 -22.28 1.08
N ASN A 135 -12.60 -22.78 1.96
CA ASN A 135 -13.67 -23.69 1.58
C ASN A 135 -14.95 -22.89 1.75
N LEU A 136 -15.41 -22.23 0.67
CA LEU A 136 -16.71 -21.58 0.72
C LEU A 136 -17.77 -22.66 1.03
N PRO A 137 -18.64 -22.47 2.04
CA PRO A 137 -19.72 -23.42 2.29
C PRO A 137 -20.56 -23.55 1.02
N GLN A 138 -21.10 -24.75 0.76
CA GLN A 138 -21.96 -24.98 -0.39
C GLN A 138 -23.00 -23.85 -0.48
N THR A 139 -22.89 -23.03 -1.52
CA THR A 139 -23.77 -21.88 -1.74
C THR A 139 -25.13 -22.40 -2.21
N ILE A 140 -25.92 -22.95 -1.29
CA ILE A 140 -27.30 -23.35 -1.53
C ILE A 140 -28.18 -22.13 -1.27
N SER A 141 -28.22 -21.20 -2.23
CA SER A 141 -29.16 -20.09 -2.21
C SER A 141 -30.40 -20.45 -3.04
N PRO A 142 -31.60 -20.45 -2.46
CA PRO A 142 -32.84 -20.64 -3.23
C PRO A 142 -33.13 -19.46 -4.18
N ARG A 143 -32.37 -18.36 -4.06
CA ARG A 143 -32.54 -17.14 -4.86
C ARG A 143 -31.46 -16.97 -5.94
N VAL A 144 -30.28 -17.54 -5.75
CA VAL A 144 -29.15 -17.43 -6.68
C VAL A 144 -28.60 -18.83 -6.92
N VAL A 145 -29.01 -19.44 -8.02
CA VAL A 145 -28.49 -20.73 -8.47
C VAL A 145 -27.19 -20.47 -9.22
N LEU A 146 -26.04 -20.77 -8.59
CA LEU A 146 -24.75 -20.70 -9.26
C LEU A 146 -24.59 -21.86 -10.27
N PRO A 147 -23.74 -21.73 -11.31
CA PRO A 147 -23.32 -22.87 -12.13
C PRO A 147 -22.82 -24.03 -11.26
N GLN A 148 -23.01 -25.28 -11.72
CA GLN A 148 -22.72 -26.47 -10.91
C GLN A 148 -21.25 -26.56 -10.48
N GLU A 149 -20.34 -26.00 -11.28
CA GLU A 149 -18.90 -25.92 -10.97
C GLU A 149 -18.59 -24.97 -9.79
N LEU A 150 -19.53 -24.08 -9.43
CA LEU A 150 -19.42 -23.07 -8.37
C LEU A 150 -20.33 -23.38 -7.16
N GLN A 151 -20.98 -24.54 -7.14
CA GLN A 151 -21.84 -24.99 -6.03
C GLN A 151 -21.09 -25.83 -4.97
N GLY A 152 -19.85 -26.25 -5.26
CA GLY A 152 -18.98 -27.00 -4.34
C GLY A 152 -18.07 -26.11 -3.50
N GLU A 153 -17.25 -26.71 -2.64
CA GLU A 153 -16.17 -25.99 -1.95
C GLU A 153 -15.20 -25.40 -2.98
N ILE A 154 -14.93 -24.09 -2.86
CA ILE A 154 -14.03 -23.37 -3.78
C ILE A 154 -12.71 -23.11 -3.08
N GLU A 155 -11.66 -23.83 -3.48
CA GLU A 155 -10.28 -23.59 -3.04
C GLU A 155 -9.60 -22.51 -3.90
N LEU A 156 -9.09 -21.45 -3.27
CA LEU A 156 -8.45 -20.30 -3.94
C LEU A 156 -6.96 -20.21 -3.64
N ASN A 157 -6.14 -21.04 -4.28
CA ASN A 157 -4.69 -20.95 -4.13
C ASN A 157 -4.12 -19.72 -4.84
N TYR A 158 -3.67 -18.73 -4.07
CA TYR A 158 -2.83 -17.65 -4.59
C TYR A 158 -1.37 -17.99 -4.42
N LEU A 159 -0.68 -18.25 -5.53
CA LEU A 159 0.77 -18.31 -5.58
C LEU A 159 1.33 -16.92 -5.86
N SER A 160 2.31 -16.49 -5.07
CA SER A 160 2.94 -15.20 -5.31
C SER A 160 3.61 -15.17 -6.69
N PRO A 161 3.43 -14.09 -7.47
CA PRO A 161 4.17 -13.88 -8.71
C PRO A 161 5.67 -14.03 -8.52
N TRP A 162 6.22 -13.67 -7.35
CA TRP A 162 7.63 -13.87 -7.03
C TRP A 162 8.10 -15.32 -7.20
N GLN A 163 7.28 -16.29 -6.81
CA GLN A 163 7.60 -17.71 -6.90
C GLN A 163 7.47 -18.21 -8.34
N ILE A 164 6.39 -17.84 -9.02
CA ILE A 164 6.10 -18.24 -10.40
C ILE A 164 7.19 -17.75 -11.36
N THR A 165 7.84 -16.64 -11.02
CA THR A 165 8.79 -15.95 -11.90
C THR A 165 10.24 -16.18 -11.51
N ASN A 166 10.49 -17.06 -10.54
CA ASN A 166 11.80 -17.35 -9.99
C ASN A 166 12.53 -16.08 -9.48
N GLY A 167 11.82 -15.28 -8.66
CA GLY A 167 12.37 -14.11 -8.01
C GLY A 167 12.32 -12.82 -8.82
N LYS A 168 11.41 -12.72 -9.80
CA LYS A 168 11.21 -11.48 -10.56
C LYS A 168 9.94 -10.77 -10.12
N PHE A 169 10.05 -9.47 -9.88
CA PHE A 169 8.87 -8.64 -9.72
C PHE A 169 8.11 -8.56 -11.05
N ILE A 170 6.87 -9.02 -11.05
CA ILE A 170 5.90 -8.75 -12.11
C ILE A 170 4.85 -7.83 -11.51
N THR A 171 4.60 -6.67 -12.12
CA THR A 171 3.51 -5.78 -11.73
C THR A 171 2.65 -5.51 -12.95
N ASN A 172 1.49 -6.14 -13.02
CA ASN A 172 0.54 -5.93 -14.10
C ASN A 172 -0.89 -5.88 -13.53
N ALA A 173 -1.82 -5.38 -14.34
CA ALA A 173 -3.20 -5.19 -13.90
C ALA A 173 -3.88 -6.50 -13.42
N VAL A 174 -3.58 -7.64 -14.06
CA VAL A 174 -4.17 -8.94 -13.70
C VAL A 174 -3.68 -9.38 -12.32
N GLU A 175 -2.37 -9.33 -12.08
CA GLU A 175 -1.80 -9.73 -10.80
C GLU A 175 -2.20 -8.79 -9.66
N ARG A 176 -2.38 -7.49 -9.94
CA ARG A 176 -2.97 -6.54 -8.98
C ARG A 176 -4.41 -6.92 -8.61
N MET A 177 -5.23 -7.33 -9.58
CA MET A 177 -6.60 -7.77 -9.30
C MET A 177 -6.63 -9.09 -8.55
N ARG A 178 -5.75 -10.04 -8.88
CA ARG A 178 -5.62 -11.31 -8.14
C ARG A 178 -5.22 -11.06 -6.69
N ALA A 179 -4.21 -10.23 -6.46
CA ALA A 179 -3.79 -9.84 -5.12
C ALA A 179 -4.91 -9.14 -4.33
N ARG A 180 -5.72 -8.30 -4.98
CA ARG A 180 -6.87 -7.66 -4.35
C ARG A 180 -7.98 -8.65 -4.00
N ALA A 181 -8.32 -9.57 -4.90
CA ALA A 181 -9.33 -10.60 -4.63
C ALA A 181 -8.91 -11.47 -3.44
N PHE A 182 -7.62 -11.82 -3.37
CA PHE A 182 -7.04 -12.52 -2.25
C PHE A 182 -7.07 -11.72 -0.95
N ALA A 183 -6.72 -10.43 -0.99
CA ALA A 183 -6.82 -9.57 0.18
C ALA A 183 -8.25 -9.51 0.73
N VAL A 184 -9.26 -9.32 -0.12
CA VAL A 184 -10.67 -9.34 0.30
C VAL A 184 -11.06 -10.66 0.99
N ALA A 185 -10.53 -11.79 0.51
CA ALA A 185 -10.77 -13.09 1.14
C ALA A 185 -10.17 -13.15 2.56
N LEU A 186 -8.98 -12.60 2.78
CA LEU A 186 -8.38 -12.48 4.12
C LEU A 186 -9.22 -11.60 5.05
N GLU A 187 -9.67 -10.45 4.54
CA GLU A 187 -10.48 -9.51 5.32
C GLU A 187 -11.80 -10.16 5.74
N ALA A 188 -12.45 -10.89 4.81
CA ALA A 188 -13.68 -11.64 5.07
C ALA A 188 -13.48 -12.79 6.06
N ALA A 189 -12.29 -13.37 6.11
CA ALA A 189 -11.93 -14.41 7.08
C ALA A 189 -11.73 -13.87 8.51
N GLY A 190 -11.76 -12.55 8.70
CA GLY A 190 -11.45 -11.94 10.00
C GLY A 190 -9.97 -12.07 10.37
N ALA A 191 -9.09 -12.28 9.39
CA ALA A 191 -7.64 -12.40 9.60
C ALA A 191 -6.98 -11.02 9.77
N TRP A 192 -7.57 -10.18 10.62
CA TRP A 192 -6.99 -8.93 11.08
C TRP A 192 -6.41 -9.17 12.47
N VAL A 193 -5.19 -8.70 12.70
CA VAL A 193 -4.63 -8.55 14.05
C VAL A 193 -5.32 -7.38 14.74
#